data_AF-A0A962UE48-F1
#
_entry.id   AF-A0A962UE48-F1
#
_cell.length_a   1.000
_cell.length_b   1.000
_cell.length_c   1.000
_cell.angle_alpha   90.00
_cell.angle_beta   90.00
_cell.angle_gamma   90.00
#
_symmetry.space_group_name_H-M   'P 1'
#
loop_
_entity.id
_entity.type
_entity.pdbx_description
1 polymer ?
#
loop_
_entity_poly.entity_id
_entity_poly.type
_entity_poly.pdbx_seq_one_letter_code
_entity_poly.pdbx_strand_id
1 'polypeptide(L)'
;MYFRILKQGCRIEDLRLETAKRLERCIAVYLIVAWRLHYLTQIARSHATAPCTQAFGPAEWQTIYVLQNKQSPPTAPPSLREIVRLLAQLGGFLARKGDGEPGPETVWRGFKVWRQSMRALEIMAALGQRE
;
A
#
# COMPACT_ATOMS: atom_id res chain seq x y z
N MET A 1 -9.10 12.81 -0.01
CA MET A 1 -7.96 11.84 0.02
C MET A 1 -7.66 11.29 -1.35
N TYR A 2 -8.65 10.72 -2.06
CA TYR A 2 -8.52 10.20 -3.43
C TYR A 2 -7.73 11.09 -4.41
N PHE A 3 -8.16 12.34 -4.64
CA PHE A 3 -7.45 13.26 -5.55
C PHE A 3 -6.03 13.61 -5.09
N ARG A 4 -5.76 13.57 -3.78
CA ARG A 4 -4.40 13.79 -3.25
C ARG A 4 -3.49 12.61 -3.59
N ILE A 5 -4.00 11.37 -3.52
CA ILE A 5 -3.27 10.19 -3.99
C ILE A 5 -2.96 10.32 -5.48
N LEU A 6 -3.94 10.73 -6.28
CA LEU A 6 -3.77 10.88 -7.72
C LEU A 6 -2.75 11.97 -8.09
N LYS A 7 -2.87 13.17 -7.50
CA LYS A 7 -1.99 14.32 -7.81
C LYS A 7 -0.61 14.22 -7.18
N GLN A 8 -0.52 13.91 -5.88
CA GLN A 8 0.77 13.92 -5.15
C GLN A 8 1.44 12.55 -5.11
N GLY A 9 0.65 11.47 -5.02
CA GLY A 9 1.17 10.10 -5.03
C GLY A 9 1.56 9.66 -6.44
N CYS A 10 0.57 9.53 -7.31
CA CYS A 10 0.75 9.08 -8.70
C CYS A 10 1.37 10.16 -9.61
N ARG A 11 1.37 11.44 -9.19
CA ARG A 11 1.96 12.57 -9.94
C ARG A 11 1.41 12.70 -11.36
N ILE A 12 0.10 12.56 -11.51
CA ILE A 12 -0.53 12.60 -12.85
C ILE A 12 -0.33 13.93 -13.59
N GLU A 13 -0.11 15.03 -12.87
CA GLU A 13 0.10 16.38 -13.44
C GLU A 13 1.53 16.55 -14.02
N ASP A 14 2.45 15.67 -13.61
CA ASP A 14 3.83 15.62 -14.10
C ASP A 14 3.94 14.74 -15.36
N LEU A 15 2.89 14.00 -15.74
CA LEU A 15 2.91 13.17 -16.94
C LEU A 15 3.02 14.05 -18.19
N ARG A 16 4.01 13.77 -19.04
CA ARG A 16 4.25 14.44 -20.32
C ARG A 16 4.05 13.49 -21.49
N LEU A 17 2.87 12.86 -21.54
CA LEU A 17 2.50 11.99 -22.65
C LEU A 17 2.11 12.83 -23.88
N GLU A 18 2.61 12.42 -25.06
CA GLU A 18 2.50 13.19 -26.31
C GLU A 18 1.07 13.48 -26.77
N THR A 19 0.11 12.61 -26.44
CA THR A 19 -1.28 12.75 -26.87
C THR A 19 -2.25 12.69 -25.71
N ALA A 20 -3.34 13.45 -25.82
CA ALA A 20 -4.43 13.43 -24.85
C ALA A 20 -4.97 12.00 -24.63
N LYS A 21 -5.08 11.19 -25.69
CA LYS A 21 -5.56 9.81 -25.58
C LYS A 21 -4.64 8.90 -24.78
N ARG A 22 -3.32 9.08 -24.90
CA ARG A 22 -2.34 8.35 -24.06
C ARG A 22 -2.46 8.79 -22.60
N LEU A 23 -2.61 10.09 -22.38
CA LEU A 23 -2.80 10.65 -21.03
C LEU A 23 -4.07 10.12 -20.36
N GLU A 24 -5.21 10.12 -21.07
CA GLU A 24 -6.48 9.56 -20.58
C GLU A 24 -6.34 8.09 -20.14
N ARG A 25 -5.70 7.25 -20.97
CA ARG A 25 -5.49 5.83 -20.66
C ARG A 25 -4.63 5.66 -19.42
N CYS A 26 -3.57 6.45 -19.30
CA CYS A 26 -2.68 6.42 -18.15
C CYS A 26 -3.41 6.86 -16.86
N ILE A 27 -4.17 7.96 -16.94
CA ILE A 27 -4.99 8.44 -15.82
C ILE A 27 -6.00 7.37 -15.40
N ALA A 28 -6.67 6.71 -16.34
CA ALA A 28 -7.65 5.65 -16.03
C ALA A 28 -7.06 4.54 -15.13
N VAL A 29 -5.83 4.10 -15.43
CA VAL A 29 -5.12 3.12 -14.58
C VAL A 29 -4.82 3.71 -13.19
N TYR A 30 -4.34 4.95 -13.13
CA TYR A 30 -4.05 5.60 -11.85
C TYR A 30 -5.31 5.85 -11.00
N LEU A 31 -6.49 6.05 -11.60
CA LEU A 31 -7.76 6.18 -10.87
C LEU A 31 -8.07 4.89 -10.10
N ILE A 32 -7.86 3.72 -10.69
CA ILE A 32 -8.08 2.42 -10.03
C ILE A 32 -7.15 2.28 -8.82
N VAL A 33 -5.86 2.61 -8.99
CA VAL A 33 -4.88 2.54 -7.89
C VAL A 33 -5.20 3.53 -6.78
N ALA A 34 -5.57 4.77 -7.15
CA ALA A 34 -5.95 5.81 -6.20
C ALA A 34 -7.20 5.41 -5.41
N TRP A 35 -8.17 4.76 -6.05
CA TRP A 35 -9.37 4.25 -5.39
C TRP A 35 -9.02 3.15 -4.39
N ARG A 36 -8.21 2.17 -4.79
CA ARG A 36 -7.80 1.07 -3.90
C ARG A 36 -7.09 1.59 -2.64
N LEU A 37 -6.17 2.54 -2.79
CA LEU A 37 -5.47 3.13 -1.66
C LEU A 37 -6.38 4.00 -0.79
N HIS A 38 -7.31 4.73 -1.42
CA HIS A 38 -8.33 5.46 -0.69
C HIS A 38 -9.19 4.50 0.15
N TYR A 39 -9.68 3.42 -0.46
CA TYR A 39 -10.45 2.38 0.21
C TYR A 39 -9.69 1.77 1.39
N LEU A 40 -8.44 1.34 1.20
CA LEU A 40 -7.62 0.77 2.28
C LEU A 40 -7.46 1.74 3.45
N THR A 41 -7.27 3.03 3.16
CA THR A 41 -7.15 4.04 4.21
C THR A 41 -8.48 4.28 4.92
N GLN A 42 -9.61 4.22 4.21
CA GLN A 42 -10.94 4.40 4.81
C GLN A 42 -11.34 3.20 5.67
N ILE A 43 -11.19 1.97 5.17
CA ILE A 43 -11.57 0.77 5.90
C ILE A 43 -10.74 0.58 7.17
N ALA A 44 -9.45 0.95 7.16
CA ALA A 44 -8.60 0.93 8.35
C ALA A 44 -9.02 1.95 9.42
N ARG A 45 -9.74 3.01 9.02
CA ARG A 45 -10.29 4.02 9.94
C ARG A 45 -11.67 3.62 10.46
N SER A 46 -12.55 3.14 9.58
CA SER A 46 -13.93 2.78 9.96
C SER A 46 -14.05 1.43 10.65
N HIS A 47 -13.21 0.46 10.29
CA HIS A 47 -13.17 -0.89 10.86
C HIS A 47 -11.80 -1.18 11.48
N ALA A 48 -11.33 -0.24 12.32
CA ALA A 48 -9.98 -0.25 12.86
C ALA A 48 -9.58 -1.55 13.57
N THR A 49 -10.51 -2.22 14.25
CA THR A 49 -10.30 -3.44 15.02
C THR A 49 -10.56 -4.72 14.23
N ALA A 50 -11.12 -4.61 13.03
CA ALA A 50 -11.38 -5.78 12.19
C ALA A 50 -10.06 -6.41 11.72
N PRO A 51 -10.02 -7.74 11.50
CA PRO A 51 -8.81 -8.41 11.05
C PRO A 51 -8.39 -7.92 9.66
N CYS A 52 -7.08 -7.77 9.44
CA CYS A 52 -6.54 -7.28 8.17
C CYS A 52 -6.87 -8.17 6.97
N THR A 53 -7.23 -9.43 7.22
CA THR A 53 -7.62 -10.43 6.21
C THR A 53 -8.85 -10.04 5.40
N GLN A 54 -9.66 -9.06 5.87
CA GLN A 54 -10.76 -8.51 5.08
C GLN A 54 -10.29 -7.71 3.85
N ALA A 55 -9.06 -7.19 3.87
CA ALA A 55 -8.53 -6.37 2.79
C ALA A 55 -7.24 -6.91 2.16
N PHE A 56 -6.49 -7.75 2.89
CA PHE A 56 -5.18 -8.27 2.49
C PHE A 56 -5.16 -9.80 2.56
N GLY A 57 -4.59 -10.43 1.53
CA GLY A 57 -4.28 -11.87 1.55
C GLY A 57 -3.16 -12.21 2.55
N PRO A 58 -2.97 -13.51 2.91
CA PRO A 58 -1.97 -13.93 3.88
C PRO A 58 -0.56 -13.43 3.59
N ALA A 59 -0.05 -13.69 2.38
CA ALA A 59 1.28 -13.23 1.97
C ALA A 59 1.39 -11.70 1.96
N GLU A 60 0.31 -10.99 1.64
CA GLU A 60 0.30 -9.53 1.53
C GLU A 60 0.56 -8.87 2.89
N TRP A 61 -0.25 -9.20 3.91
CA TRP A 61 -0.11 -8.58 5.23
C TRP A 61 1.14 -9.09 5.96
N GLN A 62 1.52 -10.35 5.77
CA GLN A 62 2.74 -10.92 6.35
C GLN A 62 3.98 -10.21 5.80
N THR A 63 4.02 -9.93 4.50
CA THR A 63 5.12 -9.18 3.88
C THR A 63 5.21 -7.77 4.46
N ILE A 64 4.09 -7.07 4.62
CA ILE A 64 4.07 -5.73 5.24
C ILE A 64 4.63 -5.80 6.67
N TYR A 65 4.19 -6.79 7.45
CA TYR A 65 4.64 -6.99 8.83
C TYR A 65 6.15 -7.23 8.90
N VAL A 66 6.67 -8.17 8.11
CA VAL A 66 8.10 -8.52 8.08
C VAL A 66 8.95 -7.33 7.64
N LEU A 67 8.54 -6.60 6.60
CA LEU A 67 9.28 -5.44 6.10
C LEU A 67 9.43 -4.35 7.18
N GLN A 68 8.36 -4.08 7.93
CA GLN A 68 8.37 -3.01 8.91
C GLN A 68 9.00 -3.44 10.25
N ASN A 69 8.60 -4.61 10.77
CA ASN A 69 8.99 -5.05 12.11
C ASN A 69 10.27 -5.88 12.11
N LYS A 70 10.73 -6.36 10.94
CA LYS A 70 11.92 -7.22 10.78
C LYS A 70 11.85 -8.48 11.65
N GLN A 71 10.64 -9.00 11.85
CA GLN A 71 10.32 -10.14 12.68
C GLN A 71 9.32 -11.03 11.97
N SER A 72 9.28 -12.31 12.34
CA SER A 72 8.28 -13.25 11.86
C SER A 72 6.86 -12.73 12.16
N PRO A 73 5.92 -12.87 11.21
CA PRO A 73 4.55 -12.44 11.42
C PRO A 73 3.88 -13.28 12.52
N PRO A 74 2.97 -12.68 13.32
CA PRO A 74 2.21 -13.41 14.33
C PRO A 74 1.31 -14.48 13.69
N THR A 75 0.92 -15.48 14.47
CA THR A 75 -0.04 -16.50 14.01
C THR A 75 -1.42 -15.92 13.76
N ALA A 76 -1.88 -15.03 14.66
CA ALA A 76 -3.14 -14.32 14.50
C ALA A 76 -2.95 -13.08 13.62
N PRO A 77 -3.83 -12.83 12.63
CA PRO A 77 -3.71 -11.66 11.76
C PRO A 77 -3.92 -10.37 12.56
N PRO A 78 -3.05 -9.35 12.39
CA PRO A 78 -3.24 -8.07 13.04
C PRO A 78 -4.49 -7.33 12.54
N SER A 79 -4.82 -6.23 13.21
CA SER A 79 -5.97 -5.40 12.80
C SER A 79 -5.71 -4.64 11.49
N LEU A 80 -6.78 -4.22 10.80
CA LEU A 80 -6.68 -3.36 9.61
C LEU A 80 -5.93 -2.07 9.91
N ARG A 81 -6.21 -1.44 11.06
CA ARG A 81 -5.53 -0.21 11.47
C ARG A 81 -4.04 -0.45 11.64
N GLU A 82 -3.66 -1.55 12.27
CA GLU A 82 -2.26 -1.88 12.49
C GLU A 82 -1.52 -2.12 11.17
N ILE A 83 -2.03 -3.00 10.30
CA ILE A 83 -1.38 -3.29 9.01
C ILE A 83 -1.27 -2.05 8.14
N VAL A 84 -2.31 -1.21 8.06
CA VAL A 84 -2.24 0.02 7.26
C VAL A 84 -1.28 1.05 7.86
N ARG A 85 -1.12 1.09 9.18
CA ARG A 85 -0.09 1.92 9.82
C ARG A 85 1.31 1.38 9.56
N LEU A 86 1.54 0.07 9.62
CA LEU A 86 2.82 -0.54 9.26
C LEU A 86 3.15 -0.26 7.78
N LEU A 87 2.17 -0.42 6.89
CA LEU A 87 2.31 -0.04 5.49
C LEU A 87 2.72 1.43 5.35
N ALA A 88 2.07 2.34 6.06
CA ALA A 88 2.42 3.75 6.02
C ALA A 88 3.81 4.05 6.61
N GLN A 89 4.26 3.29 7.61
CA GLN A 89 5.60 3.43 8.20
C GLN A 89 6.70 3.10 7.17
N LEU A 90 6.47 2.11 6.29
CA LEU A 90 7.35 1.86 5.14
C LEU A 90 7.46 3.08 4.21
N GLY A 91 6.45 3.95 4.22
CA GLY A 91 6.43 5.21 3.49
C GLY A 91 6.88 6.44 4.30
N GLY A 92 7.40 6.25 5.53
CA GLY A 92 7.92 7.31 6.39
C GLY A 92 6.94 7.90 7.40
N PHE A 93 5.79 7.26 7.64
CA PHE A 93 4.93 7.63 8.78
C PHE A 93 5.64 7.26 10.09
N LEU A 94 5.78 8.19 11.04
CA LEU A 94 6.54 7.95 12.27
C LEU A 94 5.75 7.20 13.35
N ALA A 95 4.41 7.23 13.28
CA ALA A 95 3.51 6.56 14.21
C ALA A 95 3.72 6.90 15.70
N ARG A 96 4.16 8.13 16.03
CA ARG A 96 4.34 8.60 17.41
C ARG A 96 3.00 8.83 18.10
N LYS A 97 3.03 8.88 19.43
CA LYS A 97 1.86 9.25 20.24
C LYS A 97 1.37 10.65 19.81
N GLY A 98 0.12 10.72 19.33
CA GLY A 98 -0.49 11.96 18.88
C GLY A 98 -0.37 12.27 17.38
N ASP A 99 0.38 11.50 16.59
CA ASP A 99 0.49 11.72 15.12
C ASP A 99 -0.84 11.49 14.36
N GLY A 100 -1.86 10.91 15.01
CA GLY A 100 -3.15 10.61 14.40
C GLY A 100 -3.06 9.46 13.39
N GLU A 101 -3.83 9.55 12.30
CA GLU A 101 -3.90 8.54 11.24
C GLU A 101 -2.98 8.86 10.05
N PRO A 102 -2.40 7.86 9.38
CA PRO A 102 -1.55 8.07 8.22
C PRO A 102 -2.19 8.92 7.12
N GLY A 103 -1.37 9.76 6.50
CA GLY A 103 -1.74 10.53 5.32
C GLY A 103 -1.65 9.70 4.02
N PRO A 104 -2.29 10.18 2.94
CA PRO A 104 -2.29 9.46 1.67
C PRO A 104 -0.90 9.30 1.05
N GLU A 105 0.02 10.24 1.30
CA GLU A 105 1.36 10.20 0.73
C GLU A 105 2.23 9.10 1.34
N THR A 106 2.20 8.95 2.67
CA THR A 106 2.92 7.88 3.37
C THR A 106 2.34 6.51 3.01
N VAL A 107 1.01 6.41 2.89
CA VAL A 107 0.35 5.18 2.44
C VAL A 107 0.74 4.83 0.99
N TRP A 108 0.77 5.80 0.08
CA TRP A 108 1.23 5.60 -1.30
C TRP A 108 2.69 5.13 -1.36
N ARG A 109 3.60 5.82 -0.65
CA ARG A 109 5.02 5.45 -0.62
C ARG A 109 5.21 4.03 -0.07
N GLY A 110 4.54 3.72 1.04
CA GLY A 110 4.54 2.38 1.61
C GLY A 110 4.01 1.30 0.67
N PHE A 111 2.91 1.60 -0.03
CA PHE A 111 2.36 0.69 -1.04
C PHE A 111 3.34 0.39 -2.17
N LYS A 112 4.12 1.38 -2.64
CA LYS A 112 5.15 1.12 -3.66
C LYS A 112 6.23 0.17 -3.17
N VAL A 113 6.72 0.37 -1.94
CA VAL A 113 7.71 -0.52 -1.32
C VAL A 113 7.14 -1.93 -1.23
N TRP A 114 5.95 -2.07 -0.64
CA TRP A 114 5.27 -3.36 -0.50
C TRP A 114 5.05 -4.07 -1.85
N ARG A 115 4.57 -3.36 -2.88
CA ARG A 115 4.36 -3.94 -4.22
C ARG A 115 5.65 -4.41 -4.88
N GLN A 116 6.76 -3.70 -4.68
CA GLN A 116 8.06 -4.13 -5.18
C GLN A 116 8.54 -5.38 -4.45
N SER A 117 8.37 -5.46 -3.14
CA SER A 117 8.74 -6.63 -2.34
C SER A 117 7.93 -7.87 -2.69
N MET A 118 6.62 -7.74 -2.89
CA MET A 118 5.76 -8.85 -3.35
C MET A 118 6.26 -9.43 -4.68
N ARG A 119 6.62 -8.56 -5.64
CA ARG A 119 7.19 -8.99 -6.92
C ARG A 119 8.52 -9.72 -6.76
N ALA A 120 9.38 -9.27 -5.83
CA ALA A 120 10.64 -9.95 -5.54
C ALA A 120 10.41 -11.36 -4.97
N LEU A 121 9.43 -11.51 -4.06
CA LEU A 121 9.05 -12.82 -3.50
C LEU A 121 8.53 -13.77 -4.59
N GLU A 122 7.68 -13.29 -5.50
CA GLU A 122 7.20 -14.06 -6.65
C GLU A 122 8.35 -14.55 -7.54
N ILE A 123 9.33 -13.68 -7.81
CA ILE A 123 10.52 -14.03 -8.60
C ILE A 123 11.36 -15.08 -7.87
N MET A 124 11.62 -14.92 -6.57
CA MET A 124 12.40 -15.88 -5.79
C MET A 124 11.71 -17.24 -5.72
N ALA A 125 10.38 -17.27 -5.56
CA ALA A 125 9.61 -18.51 -5.59
C ALA A 125 9.74 -19.22 -6.96
N ALA A 126 9.67 -18.47 -8.06
CA ALA A 126 9.84 -19.03 -9.40
C ALA A 126 11.26 -19.54 -9.69
N LEU A 127 12.29 -18.93 -9.07
CA LEU A 127 13.67 -19.40 -9.17
C LEU A 127 13.91 -20.65 -8.33
N GLY A 128 13.37 -20.73 -7.12
CA GLY A 128 13.50 -21.90 -6.24
C GLY A 128 12.73 -23.14 -6.71
N GLN A 129 11.82 -22.99 -7.68
CA GLN A 129 11.13 -24.12 -8.35
C GLN A 129 11.90 -24.69 -9.55
N ARG A 130 13.08 -24.14 -9.87
CA ARG A 130 13.92 -24.61 -10.99
C ARG A 130 15.04 -25.57 -10.56
N GLU A 131 15.15 -25.83 -9.26
CA GLU A 131 16.01 -26.85 -8.66
C GLU A 131 15.19 -28.11 -8.37
#